data_AF-A0A452E245-F1
#
_entry.id   AF-A0A452E245-F1
#
_cell.length_a   1.000
_cell.length_b   1.000
_cell.length_c   1.000
_cell.angle_alpha   90.00
_cell.angle_beta   90.00
_cell.angle_gamma   90.00
#
_symmetry.space_group_name_H-M   'P 1'
#
loop_
_entity.id
_entity.type
_entity.pdbx_description
1 polymer ?
#
loop_
_entity_poly.entity_id
_entity_poly.type
_entity_poly.pdbx_seq_one_letter_code
_entity_poly.pdbx_strand_id
1 'polypeptide(L)' 'MLKTPSLKGLMEAISDKYDVPQEKIGKIFKKCKKGILVNMDDNIVKHYSNEDTFQLQMEESGGSFKLTLTET' A
#
# COMPACT_ATOMS: atom_id res chain seq x y z
N MET A 1 1.64 -12.53 4.42
CA MET A 1 2.48 -11.58 5.18
C MET A 1 3.62 -11.08 4.29
N LEU A 2 4.05 -9.82 4.47
CA LEU A 2 5.13 -9.24 3.66
C LEU A 2 6.46 -9.96 3.93
N LYS A 3 7.22 -10.26 2.86
CA LYS A 3 8.57 -10.85 2.98
C LYS A 3 9.53 -9.90 3.71
N THR A 4 9.35 -8.61 3.49
CA THR A 4 10.10 -7.56 4.18
C THR A 4 9.10 -6.49 4.63
N PRO A 5 8.99 -6.22 5.94
CA PRO A 5 8.09 -5.20 6.47
C PRO A 5 8.69 -3.80 6.22
N SER A 6 8.71 -3.39 4.96
CA SER A 6 9.21 -2.10 4.46
C SER A 6 8.28 -1.56 3.38
N LEU A 7 8.34 -0.25 3.12
CA LEU A 7 7.56 0.36 2.04
C LEU A 7 7.90 -0.28 0.69
N LYS A 8 9.18 -0.59 0.48
CA LYS A 8 9.65 -1.32 -0.71
C LYS A 8 9.04 -2.72 -0.78
N GLY A 9 9.07 -3.48 0.32
CA GLY A 9 8.49 -4.83 0.36
C GLY A 9 6.98 -4.83 0.11
N LEU A 10 6.27 -3.79 0.54
CA LEU A 10 4.87 -3.57 0.22
C LEU A 10 4.65 -3.28 -1.28
N MET A 11 5.47 -2.40 -1.89
CA MET A 11 5.43 -2.14 -3.33
C MET A 11 5.71 -3.42 -4.15
N GLU A 12 6.70 -4.20 -3.75
CA GLU A 12 7.04 -5.49 -4.38
C GLU A 12 5.86 -6.46 -4.30
N ALA A 13 5.22 -6.59 -3.14
CA ALA A 13 4.06 -7.48 -2.96
C ALA A 13 2.84 -7.04 -3.78
N ILE A 14 2.60 -5.72 -3.90
CA ILE A 14 1.50 -5.19 -4.72
C ILE A 14 1.80 -5.40 -6.21
N SER A 15 3.05 -5.13 -6.63
CA SER A 15 3.50 -5.32 -8.01
C SER A 15 3.35 -6.77 -8.45
N ASP A 16 3.81 -7.71 -7.64
CA ASP A 16 3.70 -9.16 -7.89
C ASP A 16 2.24 -9.64 -7.93
N LYS A 17 1.38 -9.14 -7.03
CA LYS A 17 -0.01 -9.59 -6.92
C LYS A 17 -0.94 -9.02 -8.00
N TYR A 18 -0.70 -7.79 -8.44
CA TYR A 18 -1.62 -7.06 -9.33
C TYR A 18 -1.00 -6.71 -10.70
N ASP A 19 0.20 -7.21 -10.99
CA ASP A 19 0.95 -6.95 -12.24
C ASP A 19 1.16 -5.44 -12.51
N VAL A 20 1.35 -4.66 -11.45
CA VAL A 20 1.58 -3.21 -11.54
C VAL A 20 3.08 -2.93 -11.53
N PRO A 21 3.65 -2.21 -12.53
CA PRO A 21 5.05 -1.85 -12.51
C PRO A 21 5.40 -1.01 -11.29
N GLN A 22 6.46 -1.37 -10.55
CA GLN A 22 6.87 -0.65 -9.34
C GLN A 22 7.16 0.82 -9.60
N GLU A 23 7.71 1.15 -10.77
CA GLU A 23 7.97 2.53 -11.22
C GLU A 23 6.70 3.37 -11.37
N LYS A 24 5.55 2.72 -11.62
CA LYS A 24 4.25 3.38 -11.69
C LYS A 24 3.57 3.48 -10.33
N ILE A 25 4.06 2.79 -9.29
CA ILE A 25 3.49 2.92 -7.95
C ILE A 25 3.97 4.24 -7.35
N GLY A 26 3.04 5.19 -7.23
CA GLY A 26 3.27 6.48 -6.61
C GLY A 26 3.09 6.41 -5.09
N LYS A 27 2.24 7.29 -4.56
CA LYS A 27 1.97 7.37 -3.12
C LYS A 27 1.07 6.22 -2.67
N ILE A 28 1.42 5.61 -1.54
CA ILE A 28 0.62 4.59 -0.88
C ILE A 28 0.05 5.18 0.40
N PHE A 29 -1.26 5.13 0.55
CA PHE A 29 -1.97 5.59 1.74
C PHE A 29 -2.62 4.43 2.47
N LYS A 30 -2.72 4.54 3.78
CA LYS A 30 -3.60 3.73 4.61
C LYS A 30 -4.82 4.54 5.00
N LYS A 31 -6.01 3.98 4.83
CA LYS A 31 -7.28 4.52 5.33
C LYS A 31 -7.73 3.70 6.54
N CYS A 32 -7.80 4.31 7.70
CA CYS A 32 -8.35 3.66 8.89
C CYS A 32 -9.88 3.79 8.98
N LYS A 33 -10.50 3.06 9.91
CA LYS A 33 -11.97 3.03 10.11
C LYS A 33 -12.60 4.41 10.34
N LYS A 34 -11.81 5.38 10.83
CA LYS A 34 -12.22 6.78 11.00
C LYS A 34 -12.20 7.60 9.71
N GLY A 35 -11.82 7.00 8.58
CA GLY A 35 -11.72 7.65 7.27
C GLY A 35 -10.44 8.46 7.04
N ILE A 36 -9.51 8.47 8.00
CA ILE A 36 -8.26 9.24 7.93
C ILE A 36 -7.28 8.53 7.00
N LEU A 37 -6.70 9.29 6.07
CA LEU A 37 -5.62 8.83 5.19
C LEU A 37 -4.26 9.16 5.80
N VAL A 38 -3.40 8.16 5.88
CA VAL A 38 -2.02 8.27 6.37
C VAL A 38 -1.09 7.85 5.23
N ASN A 39 -0.09 8.68 4.91
CA ASN A 39 0.92 8.31 3.93
C ASN A 39 1.81 7.20 4.50
N MET A 40 2.01 6.11 3.76
CA MET A 40 2.76 4.95 4.24
C MET A 40 4.26 5.21 4.19
N ASP A 41 4.95 4.80 5.24
CA ASP A 41 6.41 4.76 5.36
C ASP A 41 6.86 3.43 5.99
N ASP A 42 8.18 3.21 6.08
CA ASP A 42 8.74 1.98 6.65
C ASP A 42 8.32 1.71 8.10
N ASN A 43 8.18 2.74 8.94
CA ASN A 43 7.76 2.55 10.33
C ASN A 43 6.30 2.13 10.41
N ILE A 44 5.45 2.70 9.57
CA ILE A 44 4.03 2.33 9.50
C ILE A 44 3.90 0.89 8.99
N VAL A 45 4.60 0.54 7.91
CA VAL A 45 4.54 -0.83 7.36
C VAL A 45 4.97 -1.87 8.41
N LYS A 46 6.00 -1.61 9.22
CA LYS A 46 6.44 -2.51 10.30
C LYS A 46 5.38 -2.75 11.37
N HIS A 47 4.57 -1.73 11.70
CA HIS A 47 3.53 -1.86 12.71
C HIS A 47 2.25 -2.49 12.17
N TYR A 48 1.96 -2.31 10.88
CA TYR A 48 0.72 -2.76 10.24
C TYR A 48 0.87 -4.02 9.38
N SER A 49 2.08 -4.58 9.23
CA SER A 49 2.33 -5.79 8.42
C SER A 49 1.60 -7.05 8.90
N ASN A 50 1.01 -7.02 10.09
CA ASN A 50 0.24 -8.11 10.69
C ASN A 50 -1.28 -7.97 10.53
N GLU A 51 -1.81 -6.90 9.93
CA GLU A 51 -3.26 -6.83 9.70
C GLU A 51 -3.65 -7.76 8.54
N ASP A 52 -4.47 -8.77 8.84
CA ASP A 52 -4.73 -9.95 8.00
C ASP A 52 -5.45 -9.64 6.67
N THR A 53 -6.13 -8.51 6.51
CA THR A 53 -6.86 -8.19 5.28
C THR A 53 -7.06 -6.68 5.10
N PHE A 54 -6.78 -6.18 3.91
CA PHE A 54 -7.05 -4.80 3.49
C PHE A 54 -7.74 -4.78 2.12
N GLN A 55 -8.61 -3.80 1.91
CA GLN A 55 -9.10 -3.48 0.57
C GLN A 55 -8.10 -2.53 -0.11
N LEU A 56 -7.60 -2.91 -1.29
CA LEU A 56 -6.75 -2.06 -2.11
C LEU A 56 -7.60 -1.29 -3.12
N GLN A 57 -7.52 0.04 -3.08
CA GLN A 57 -8.03 0.94 -4.11
C GLN A 57 -6.85 1.50 -4.90
N MET A 58 -6.96 1.49 -6.24
CA MET A 58 -5.94 2.04 -7.15
C MET A 58 -6.56 3.14 -8.01
N GLU A 59 -5.90 4.30 -8.04
CA GLU A 59 -6.30 5.45 -8.85
C GLU A 59 -5.13 5.85 -9.74
N GLU A 60 -5.29 5.79 -11.07
CA GLU A 60 -4.27 6.23 -12.00
C GLU A 60 -4.38 7.74 -12.25
N SER A 61 -3.28 8.46 -12.13
CA SER A 61 -3.19 9.87 -12.50
C SER A 61 -1.78 10.19 -12.99
N GLY A 62 -1.69 10.76 -14.20
CA GLY A 62 -0.43 11.20 -14.80
C GLY A 62 0.60 10.08 -14.98
N GLY A 63 0.15 8.86 -15.28
CA GLY A 63 1.02 7.69 -15.48
C GLY A 63 1.52 7.01 -14.21
N SER A 64 1.03 7.46 -13.04
CA SER A 64 1.31 6.84 -11.74
C SER A 64 0.04 6.40 -11.03
N PHE A 65 0.12 5.35 -10.23
CA PHE A 65 -0.93 4.83 -9.38
C PHE A 65 -0.81 5.39 -7.97
N LYS A 66 -1.86 6.05 -7.50
CA LYS A 66 -2.10 6.30 -6.09
C LYS A 66 -2.82 5.07 -5.52
N LEU A 67 -2.26 4.51 -4.46
CA LEU A 67 -2.79 3.32 -3.81
C LEU A 67 -3.37 3.69 -2.44
N THR A 68 -4.54 3.16 -2.10
CA THR A 68 -5.15 3.31 -0.77
C THR A 68 -5.51 1.94 -0.20
N LEU A 69 -4.91 1.60 0.94
CA LEU A 69 -5.15 0.38 1.71
C LEU A 69 -6.17 0.68 2.82
N THR A 70 -7.39 0.14 2.71
CA THR A 70 -8.47 0.39 3.67
C THR A 70 -8.63 -0.79 4.61
N GLU A 71 -8.57 -0.52 5.92
CA GLU A 71 -8.91 -1.49 6.96
C GLU A 71 -10.40 -1.82 6.92
N THR A 72 -10.73 -3.10 6.93
CA THR A 72 -12.11 -3.62 7.07
C THR A 72 -12.48 -3.92 8.51
#